data_AF-A0A3D0C3H4-F1
#
_entry.id   AF-A0A3D0C3H4-F1
#
_cell.length_a   1.000
_cell.length_b   1.000
_cell.length_c   1.000
_cell.angle_alpha   90.00
_cell.angle_beta   90.00
_cell.angle_gamma   90.00
#
_symmetry.space_group_name_H-M   'P 1'
#
loop_
_entity.id
_entity.type
_entity.pdbx_description
1 polymer ?
#
loop_
_entity_poly.entity_id
_entity_poly.type
_entity_poly.pdbx_seq_one_letter_code
_entity_poly.pdbx_strand_id
1 'polypeptide(L)' 'RISFGQAGKARGGGARVKPGTSKGDSYCARSLGIKKGLTKKKQNDPNTPNNLSRKRWKCSGAKSRKT' A
#
# COMPACT_ATOMS: atom_id res chain seq x y z
N ARG A 1 -13.41 24.86 5.01
CA ARG A 1 -12.96 23.60 5.67
C ARG A 1 -12.58 22.61 4.57
N ILE A 2 -11.29 22.53 4.20
CA ILE A 2 -10.84 21.57 3.18
C ILE A 2 -10.72 20.22 3.87
N SER A 3 -11.71 19.35 3.69
CA SER A 3 -11.59 17.96 4.13
C SER A 3 -10.76 17.21 3.10
N PHE A 4 -9.48 16.97 3.39
CA PHE A 4 -8.70 16.00 2.62
C PHE A 4 -9.36 14.64 2.83
N GLY A 5 -10.19 14.23 1.86
CA GLY A 5 -11.09 13.09 1.92
C GLY A 5 -10.35 11.75 1.88
N GLN A 6 -9.52 11.48 2.88
CA GLN A 6 -8.84 10.20 3.07
C GLN A 6 -9.38 9.47 4.32
N ALA A 7 -10.01 10.19 5.24
CA ALA A 7 -10.73 9.61 6.38
C ALA A 7 -12.12 9.10 5.96
N GLY A 8 -12.56 8.00 6.57
CA GLY A 8 -13.88 7.41 6.37
C GLY A 8 -13.96 6.35 5.26
N LYS A 9 -15.12 5.70 5.19
CA LYS A 9 -15.44 4.70 4.16
C LYS A 9 -15.49 5.37 2.76
N ALA A 10 -15.23 4.60 1.72
CA ALA A 10 -15.52 5.00 0.35
C ALA A 10 -17.04 5.12 0.16
N ARG A 11 -17.49 5.77 -0.92
CA ARG A 11 -18.93 5.93 -1.23
C ARG A 11 -19.71 4.61 -1.21
N GLY A 12 -19.06 3.49 -1.55
CA GLY A 12 -19.60 2.13 -1.45
C GLY A 12 -19.28 1.39 -0.15
N GLY A 13 -19.07 2.07 0.98
CA GLY A 13 -18.93 1.48 2.32
C GLY A 13 -17.59 0.78 2.63
N GLY A 14 -16.79 0.44 1.62
CA GLY A 14 -15.48 -0.22 1.80
C GLY A 14 -14.31 0.74 2.07
N ALA A 15 -13.11 0.19 2.27
CA ALA A 15 -11.89 0.99 2.37
C ALA A 15 -11.68 1.88 1.12
N ARG A 16 -11.19 3.12 1.31
CA ARG A 16 -10.91 4.06 0.20
C ARG A 16 -9.72 3.65 -0.66
N VAL A 17 -8.81 2.87 -0.09
CA VAL A 17 -7.71 2.22 -0.80
C VAL A 17 -8.03 0.73 -0.80
N LYS A 18 -7.95 0.09 -1.98
CA LYS A 18 -8.19 -1.35 -2.16
C LYS A 18 -7.12 -1.92 -3.09
N PRO A 19 -6.70 -3.18 -2.89
CA PRO A 19 -5.87 -3.87 -3.88
C PRO A 19 -6.57 -3.87 -5.24
N GLY A 20 -5.79 -3.79 -6.32
CA GLY A 20 -6.32 -3.80 -7.68
C GLY A 20 -6.99 -2.50 -8.15
N THR A 21 -6.74 -1.39 -7.46
CA THR A 21 -7.21 -0.05 -7.85
C THR A 21 -6.02 0.87 -8.12
N SER A 22 -6.24 1.95 -8.87
CA SER A 22 -5.20 2.97 -9.11
C SER A 22 -4.63 3.56 -7.81
N LYS A 23 -5.47 3.72 -6.77
CA LYS A 23 -5.03 4.13 -5.43
C LYS A 23 -4.18 3.06 -4.73
N GLY A 24 -4.53 1.78 -4.88
CA GLY A 24 -3.74 0.66 -4.39
C GLY A 24 -2.36 0.59 -5.06
N ASP A 25 -2.31 0.77 -6.38
CA ASP A 25 -1.07 0.81 -7.16
C ASP A 25 -0.18 1.97 -6.73
N SER A 26 -0.75 3.16 -6.56
CA SER A 26 -0.01 4.32 -6.05
C SER A 26 0.64 4.05 -4.68
N TYR A 27 -0.06 3.31 -3.82
CA TYR A 27 0.48 2.87 -2.52
C TYR A 27 1.62 1.86 -2.67
N CYS A 28 1.46 0.86 -3.54
CA CYS A 28 2.48 -0.16 -3.78
C CYS A 28 3.75 0.42 -4.42
N ALA A 29 3.62 1.41 -5.30
CA ALA A 29 4.73 2.13 -5.90
C ALA A 29 5.55 2.91 -4.86
N ARG A 30 4.88 3.69 -4.00
CA ARG A 30 5.54 4.40 -2.89
C ARG A 30 6.25 3.43 -1.95
N SER A 31 5.57 2.35 -1.58
CA SER A 31 6.12 1.32 -0.71
C SER A 31 7.34 0.60 -1.33
N LEU A 32 7.36 0.44 -2.67
CA LEU A 32 8.52 -0.11 -3.36
C LEU A 32 9.73 0.82 -3.26
N GLY A 33 9.52 2.12 -3.42
CA GLY A 33 10.57 3.14 -3.19
C GLY A 33 11.16 3.04 -1.78
N ILE A 34 10.29 2.99 -0.77
CA ILE A 34 10.70 2.77 0.64
C ILE A 34 11.50 1.47 0.75
N LYS A 35 11.01 0.36 0.18
CA LYS A 35 11.69 -0.94 0.26
C LYS A 35 13.10 -0.87 -0.33
N LYS A 36 13.28 -0.21 -1.48
CA LYS A 36 14.57 -0.07 -2.15
C LYS A 36 15.60 0.69 -1.31
N GLY A 37 15.16 1.68 -0.53
CA GLY A 37 16.03 2.47 0.35
C GLY A 37 16.41 1.81 1.69
N LEU A 38 15.85 0.66 2.03
CA LEU A 38 16.17 -0.05 3.28
C LEU A 38 17.39 -0.98 3.14
N THR A 39 18.02 -1.35 4.25
CA THR A 39 19.06 -2.40 4.27
C THR A 39 18.48 -3.76 3.88
N LYS A 40 19.30 -4.68 3.38
CA LYS A 40 18.83 -6.00 2.92
C LYS A 40 18.14 -6.82 4.01
N LYS A 41 18.63 -6.74 5.25
CA LYS A 41 17.97 -7.34 6.42
C LYS A 41 16.52 -6.86 6.56
N LYS A 42 16.28 -5.55 6.50
CA LYS A 42 14.93 -4.96 6.58
C LYS A 42 14.08 -5.25 5.34
N GLN A 43 14.70 -5.35 4.16
CA GLN A 43 13.98 -5.72 2.93
C GLN A 43 13.40 -7.15 3.01
N ASN A 44 14.15 -8.06 3.63
CA ASN A 44 13.83 -9.49 3.72
C ASN A 44 13.00 -9.84 4.95
N ASP A 45 13.06 -9.04 6.03
CA ASP A 45 12.26 -9.27 7.23
C ASP A 45 10.75 -9.04 6.95
N PRO A 46 9.92 -10.10 7.00
CA PRO A 46 8.50 -10.02 6.66
C PRO A 46 7.69 -9.18 7.66
N ASN A 47 8.22 -8.95 8.87
CA ASN A 47 7.52 -8.28 9.96
C ASN A 47 7.84 -6.78 10.03
N THR A 48 8.63 -6.26 9.09
CA THR A 48 8.81 -4.80 9.00
C THR A 48 7.49 -4.09 8.67
N PRO A 49 7.27 -2.87 9.19
CA PRO A 49 6.06 -2.09 8.89
C PRO A 49 5.78 -1.95 7.39
N ASN A 50 6.82 -1.83 6.56
CA ASN A 50 6.68 -1.75 5.12
C ASN A 50 6.23 -3.09 4.51
N ASN A 51 6.82 -4.23 4.89
CA ASN A 51 6.42 -5.53 4.34
C ASN A 51 5.00 -5.93 4.79
N LEU A 52 4.61 -5.61 6.03
CA LEU A 52 3.22 -5.76 6.50
C LEU A 52 2.25 -4.92 5.65
N SER A 53 2.60 -3.66 5.37
CA SER A 53 1.82 -2.79 4.50
C SER A 53 1.70 -3.35 3.08
N ARG A 54 2.80 -3.86 2.51
CA ARG A 54 2.82 -4.51 1.19
C ARG A 54 1.93 -5.75 1.15
N LYS A 55 1.92 -6.54 2.22
CA LYS A 55 1.07 -7.72 2.37
C LYS A 55 -0.41 -7.34 2.41
N ARG A 56 -0.78 -6.34 3.22
CA ARG A 56 -2.17 -5.82 3.31
C ARG A 56 -2.71 -5.40 1.95
N TRP A 57 -1.90 -4.74 1.14
CA TRP A 57 -2.29 -4.24 -0.18
C TRP A 57 -1.97 -5.19 -1.35
N LYS A 58 -1.52 -6.42 -1.05
CA LYS A 58 -1.19 -7.47 -2.02
C LYS A 58 -0.22 -6.98 -3.12
N CYS A 59 0.75 -6.16 -2.73
CA CYS A 59 1.69 -5.56 -3.68
C CYS A 59 2.57 -6.60 -4.37
N SER A 60 2.64 -6.53 -5.70
CA SER A 60 3.62 -7.17 -6.54
C SER A 60 4.42 -6.09 -7.26
N GLY A 61 5.70 -5.94 -6.89
CA GLY A 61 6.51 -4.79 -7.35
C GLY A 61 5.85 -3.45 -6.97
N ALA A 62 5.61 -2.61 -7.97
CA ALA A 62 5.00 -1.29 -7.80
C ALA A 62 3.46 -1.31 -7.89
N LYS A 63 2.83 -2.44 -8.22
CA LYS A 63 1.38 -2.53 -8.39
C LYS A 63 0.74 -3.42 -7.33
N SER A 64 -0.53 -3.17 -7.06
CA SER A 64 -1.35 -4.03 -6.22
C SER A 64 -2.00 -5.12 -7.07
N ARG A 65 -2.03 -6.36 -6.59
CA ARG A 65 -2.75 -7.44 -7.28
C ARG A 65 -4.24 -7.31 -7.02
N LYS A 66 -5.05 -7.42 -8.08
CA LYS A 66 -6.47 -7.79 -7.93
C LYS A 66 -6.51 -9.22 -7.38
N THR A 67 -7.22 -9.41 -6.29
CA THR A 67 -7.70 -10.75 -5.92
C THR A 67 -8.64 -11.27 -6.97
#